data_AF-A0A810NHH2-F1
#
_entry.id   AF-A0A810NHH2-F1
#
_cell.length_a   1.000
_cell.length_b   1.000
_cell.length_c   1.000
_cell.angle_alpha   90.00
_cell.angle_beta   90.00
_cell.angle_gamma   90.00
#
_symmetry.space_group_name_H-M   'P 1'
#
loop_
_entity.id
_entity.type
_entity.pdbx_description
1 polymer ?
#
loop_
_entity_poly.entity_id
_entity_poly.type
_entity_poly.pdbx_seq_one_letter_code
_entity_poly.pdbx_strand_id
1 'polypeptide(L)'
;MEQRPELTVEPVRPWARAQVMLPVFVPFSLIGGLLPSFSLAANLYVLALGGGMMLAGMSSRLPRRAAPAGLLPGVAWWLVPVAVFVVVEVITFAMGSTHDYPTLSLLADPLLDGYLVRSLAYFGWLAGFWGLVRR
;
A
#
# COMPACT_ATOMS: atom_id res chain seq x y z
N MET A 1 9.29 32.25 41.96
CA MET A 1 10.00 31.15 41.27
C MET A 1 8.97 30.46 40.40
N GLU A 2 8.95 30.76 39.10
CA GLU A 2 8.03 30.14 38.15
C GLU A 2 8.45 28.68 37.93
N GLN A 3 7.59 27.73 38.30
CA GLN A 3 7.78 26.31 38.02
C GLN A 3 7.73 26.11 36.50
N ARG A 4 8.88 25.82 35.91
CA ARG A 4 8.96 25.28 34.54
C ARG A 4 8.11 23.99 34.52
N PRO A 5 7.09 23.89 33.66
CA PRO A 5 6.39 22.62 33.51
C PRO A 5 7.40 21.59 33.01
N GLU A 6 7.63 20.56 33.82
CA GLU A 6 8.39 19.38 33.43
C GLU A 6 7.75 18.84 32.15
N LEU A 7 8.51 18.88 31.05
CA LEU A 7 8.17 18.19 29.81
C LEU A 7 8.20 16.69 30.11
N THR A 8 7.10 16.16 30.61
CA THR A 8 6.83 14.72 30.64
C THR A 8 6.77 14.24 29.20
N VAL A 9 7.92 13.79 28.70
CA VAL A 9 7.99 13.07 27.42
C VAL A 9 7.20 11.78 27.62
N GLU A 10 5.96 11.77 27.13
CA GLU A 10 5.17 10.55 27.09
C GLU A 10 6.03 9.45 26.43
N PRO A 11 6.22 8.30 27.08
CA PRO A 11 7.06 7.26 26.52
C PRO A 11 6.43 6.81 25.20
N VAL A 12 7.11 7.13 24.09
CA VAL A 12 6.73 6.69 22.75
C VAL A 12 6.66 5.17 22.78
N ARG A 13 5.44 4.64 22.89
CA ARG A 13 5.24 3.21 23.08
C ARG A 13 5.88 2.45 21.91
N PRO A 14 6.55 1.30 22.12
CA PRO A 14 7.42 0.67 21.11
C PRO A 14 6.73 0.33 19.78
N TRP A 15 5.42 0.03 19.79
CA TRP A 15 4.57 -0.18 18.60
C TRP A 15 4.42 1.07 17.69
N ALA A 16 4.79 2.25 18.19
CA ALA A 16 4.91 3.47 17.39
C ALA A 16 6.00 3.37 16.31
N ARG A 17 7.03 2.53 16.53
CA ARG A 17 8.13 2.40 15.57
C ARG A 17 7.68 1.55 14.41
N ALA A 18 7.76 2.12 13.20
CA ALA A 18 7.46 1.45 11.95
C ALA A 18 8.07 0.06 11.77
N GLN A 19 9.26 -0.10 12.33
CA GLN A 19 10.04 -1.33 12.28
C GLN A 19 9.37 -2.51 12.99
N VAL A 20 8.49 -2.25 13.98
CA VAL A 20 7.79 -3.32 14.73
C VAL A 20 6.72 -4.01 13.89
N MET A 21 6.18 -3.34 12.86
CA MET A 21 5.15 -3.91 11.98
C MET A 21 5.73 -4.67 10.78
N LEU A 22 7.01 -4.47 10.43
CA LEU A 22 7.63 -5.19 9.30
C LEU A 22 7.59 -6.72 9.47
N PRO A 23 7.91 -7.30 10.64
CA PRO A 23 7.77 -8.74 10.85
C PRO A 23 6.33 -9.24 10.67
N VAL A 24 5.33 -8.42 11.01
CA VAL A 24 3.91 -8.77 10.85
C VAL A 24 3.55 -8.90 9.37
N PHE A 25 4.16 -8.12 8.48
CA PHE A 25 3.87 -8.18 7.05
C PHE A 25 4.40 -9.44 6.37
N VAL A 26 5.38 -10.14 6.96
CA VAL A 26 5.93 -11.37 6.39
C VAL A 26 4.85 -12.44 6.20
N PRO A 27 4.10 -12.90 7.22
CA PRO A 27 3.07 -13.92 7.02
C PRO A 27 1.96 -13.46 6.07
N PHE A 28 1.51 -12.20 6.14
CA PHE A 28 0.51 -11.68 5.19
C PHE A 28 1.02 -11.67 3.75
N SER A 29 2.29 -11.34 3.54
CA SER A 29 2.89 -11.36 2.20
C SER A 29 3.00 -12.77 1.62
N LEU A 30 3.35 -13.76 2.45
CA LEU A 30 3.41 -15.16 2.04
C LEU A 30 2.02 -15.71 1.70
N ILE A 31 1.01 -15.39 2.51
CA ILE A 31 -0.39 -15.74 2.22
C ILE A 31 -0.84 -15.09 0.90
N GLY A 32 -0.54 -13.81 0.70
CA GLY A 32 -0.82 -13.11 -0.56
C GLY A 32 -0.15 -13.78 -1.76
N GLY A 33 1.08 -14.27 -1.60
CA GLY A 33 1.82 -14.99 -2.63
C GLY A 33 1.16 -16.29 -3.12
N LEU A 34 0.32 -16.92 -2.28
CA LEU A 34 -0.47 -18.10 -2.65
C LEU A 34 -1.65 -17.77 -3.58
N LEU A 35 -2.08 -16.51 -3.63
CA LEU A 35 -3.21 -16.09 -4.45
C LEU A 35 -2.73 -15.86 -5.90
N PRO A 36 -3.44 -16.39 -6.91
CA PRO A 36 -3.13 -16.09 -8.30
C PRO A 36 -3.20 -14.59 -8.57
N SER A 37 -2.25 -14.09 -9.34
CA SER A 37 -2.16 -12.70 -9.77
C SER A 37 -3.48 -12.21 -10.38
N PHE A 38 -3.89 -11.00 -10.01
CA PHE A 38 -5.12 -10.34 -10.49
C PHE A 38 -6.43 -11.14 -10.31
N SER A 39 -6.42 -12.25 -9.57
CA SER A 39 -7.65 -13.00 -9.26
C SER A 39 -8.59 -12.20 -8.35
N LEU A 40 -9.87 -12.60 -8.34
CA LEU A 40 -10.85 -12.01 -7.40
C LEU A 40 -10.37 -12.12 -5.94
N ALA A 41 -9.80 -13.27 -5.55
CA ALA A 41 -9.28 -13.49 -4.21
C ALA A 41 -8.13 -12.54 -3.88
N ALA A 42 -7.18 -12.34 -4.80
CA ALA A 42 -6.09 -11.38 -4.63
C ALA A 42 -6.61 -9.95 -4.46
N ASN A 43 -7.57 -9.53 -5.28
CA ASN A 43 -8.18 -8.20 -5.16
C ASN A 43 -8.88 -7.99 -3.81
N LEU A 44 -9.69 -8.96 -3.37
CA LEU A 44 -10.36 -8.90 -2.06
C LEU A 44 -9.35 -8.87 -0.91
N TYR A 45 -8.25 -9.61 -1.03
CA TYR A 45 -7.18 -9.63 -0.04
C TYR A 45 -6.50 -8.27 0.10
N VAL A 46 -6.16 -7.63 -1.02
CA VAL A 46 -5.61 -6.27 -1.08
C VAL A 46 -6.59 -5.26 -0.47
N LEU A 47 -7.87 -5.34 -0.81
CA LEU A 47 -8.89 -4.44 -0.26
C LEU A 47 -9.04 -4.61 1.26
N ALA A 48 -9.06 -5.85 1.76
CA ALA A 48 -9.19 -6.13 3.19
C ALA A 48 -7.98 -5.61 3.99
N LEU A 49 -6.75 -5.93 3.55
CA LEU A 49 -5.53 -5.48 4.22
C LEU A 49 -5.35 -3.96 4.10
N GLY A 50 -5.54 -3.42 2.90
CA GLY A 50 -5.42 -1.98 2.64
C GLY A 50 -6.44 -1.18 3.45
N GLY A 51 -7.70 -1.59 3.43
CA GLY A 51 -8.76 -0.98 4.24
C GLY A 51 -8.47 -1.06 5.74
N GLY A 52 -8.05 -2.24 6.23
CA GLY A 52 -7.68 -2.43 7.63
C GLY A 52 -6.51 -1.54 8.06
N MET A 53 -5.46 -1.43 7.22
CA MET A 53 -4.32 -0.54 7.48
C MET A 53 -4.71 0.93 7.44
N MET A 54 -5.58 1.32 6.50
CA MET A 54 -6.09 2.69 6.38
C MET A 54 -6.87 3.09 7.64
N LEU A 55 -7.81 2.24 8.08
CA LEU A 55 -8.54 2.44 9.34
C LEU A 55 -7.60 2.51 10.55
N ALA A 56 -6.59 1.63 10.59
CA ALA A 56 -5.60 1.63 11.67
C ALA A 56 -4.79 2.93 11.72
N GLY A 57 -4.24 3.40 10.60
CA GLY A 57 -3.44 4.64 10.59
C GLY A 57 -4.26 5.93 10.73
N MET A 58 -5.56 5.89 10.36
CA MET A 58 -6.50 6.97 10.69
C MET A 58 -6.87 7.02 12.17
N SER A 59 -6.66 5.94 12.94
CA SER A 59 -6.92 5.93 14.38
C SER A 59 -5.96 6.86 15.14
N SER A 60 -6.48 7.64 16.10
CA SER A 60 -5.68 8.47 17.02
C SER A 60 -4.78 7.67 17.96
N ARG A 61 -4.92 6.36 17.97
CA ARG A 61 -4.15 5.46 18.83
C ARG A 61 -2.69 5.35 18.40
N LEU A 62 -2.39 5.57 17.12
CA LEU A 62 -1.03 5.47 16.59
C LEU A 62 -0.41 6.87 16.44
N PRO A 63 0.81 7.11 16.96
CA PRO A 63 1.49 8.38 16.73
C PRO A 63 1.78 8.56 15.24
N ARG A 64 1.24 9.63 14.66
CA ARG A 64 1.47 10.02 13.26
C ARG A 64 2.82 10.71 13.12
N ARG A 65 3.48 10.47 11.99
CA ARG A 65 4.66 11.23 11.60
C ARG A 65 4.21 12.57 11.05
N ALA A 66 5.03 13.61 11.22
CA ALA A 66 4.75 14.89 10.59
C ALA A 66 4.64 14.71 9.07
N ALA A 67 3.47 15.04 8.52
CA ALA A 67 3.27 15.13 7.09
C ALA A 67 4.08 16.32 6.52
N PRO A 68 4.56 16.24 5.27
CA PRO A 68 5.08 17.42 4.58
C PRO A 68 4.03 18.54 4.58
N ALA A 69 4.45 19.80 4.74
CA ALA A 69 3.55 20.95 4.83
C ALA A 69 2.70 21.18 3.56
N GLY A 70 3.07 20.56 2.44
CA GLY A 70 2.32 20.57 1.19
C GLY A 70 2.80 19.48 0.25
N LEU A 71 1.97 19.16 -0.74
CA LEU A 71 2.37 18.29 -1.86
C LEU A 71 3.36 19.04 -2.74
N LEU A 72 4.39 18.34 -3.23
CA LEU A 72 5.30 18.93 -4.21
C LEU A 72 4.52 19.28 -5.49
N PRO A 73 4.84 20.39 -6.18
CA PRO A 73 4.11 20.85 -7.38
C PRO A 73 4.00 19.79 -8.49
N GLY A 74 4.91 18.82 -8.52
CA GLY A 74 4.92 17.72 -9.50
C GLY A 74 4.01 16.54 -9.18
N VAL A 75 3.43 16.44 -7.98
CA VAL A 75 2.67 15.23 -7.57
C VAL A 75 1.39 15.10 -8.39
N ALA A 76 0.71 16.20 -8.68
CA ALA A 76 -0.52 16.18 -9.49
C ALA A 76 -0.29 15.67 -10.93
N TRP A 77 0.93 15.84 -11.47
CA TRP A 77 1.26 15.35 -12.81
C TRP A 77 1.24 13.81 -12.90
N TRP A 78 1.37 13.10 -11.77
CA TRP A 78 1.19 11.64 -11.74
C TRP A 78 -0.25 11.19 -11.97
N LEU A 79 -1.25 12.08 -11.82
CA LEU A 79 -2.64 11.74 -12.13
C LEU A 79 -2.85 11.49 -13.62
N VAL A 80 -2.07 12.13 -14.49
CA VAL A 80 -2.17 11.95 -15.95
C VAL A 80 -1.83 10.52 -16.38
N PRO A 81 -0.63 9.97 -16.10
CA PRO A 81 -0.33 8.59 -16.47
C PRO A 81 -1.25 7.58 -15.78
N VAL A 82 -1.65 7.83 -14.52
CA VAL A 82 -2.62 6.97 -13.81
C VAL A 82 -3.95 6.96 -14.55
N ALA A 83 -4.49 8.12 -14.92
CA ALA A 83 -5.75 8.21 -15.67
C ALA A 83 -5.65 7.51 -17.03
N VAL A 84 -4.54 7.69 -17.76
CA VAL A 84 -4.30 7.00 -19.03
C VAL A 84 -4.30 5.49 -18.84
N PHE A 85 -3.57 4.97 -17.85
CA PHE A 85 -3.53 3.53 -17.57
C PHE A 85 -4.89 2.97 -17.18
N VAL A 86 -5.67 3.69 -16.37
CA VAL A 86 -7.04 3.28 -16.02
C VAL A 86 -7.94 3.25 -17.25
N VAL A 87 -7.88 4.28 -18.10
CA VAL A 87 -8.67 4.32 -19.34
C VAL A 87 -8.30 3.17 -20.28
N VAL A 88 -7.01 2.90 -20.46
CA VAL A 88 -6.53 1.78 -21.29
C VAL A 88 -7.01 0.44 -20.73
N GLU A 89 -6.87 0.21 -19.42
CA GLU A 89 -7.31 -1.02 -18.76
C GLU A 89 -8.82 -1.24 -18.94
N VAL A 90 -9.62 -0.20 -18.69
CA VAL A 90 -11.09 -0.29 -18.77
C VAL A 90 -11.56 -0.53 -20.20
N ILE A 91 -10.97 0.16 -21.19
CA ILE A 91 -11.32 -0.02 -22.61
C ILE A 91 -10.95 -1.43 -23.08
N THR A 92 -9.71 -1.86 -22.82
CA THR A 92 -9.24 -3.20 -23.26
C THR A 92 -10.03 -4.32 -22.58
N PHE A 93 -10.37 -4.17 -21.30
CA PHE A 93 -11.26 -5.10 -20.61
C PHE A 93 -12.66 -5.12 -21.22
N ALA A 94 -13.28 -3.95 -21.46
CA ALA A 94 -14.63 -3.85 -22.01
C ALA A 94 -14.75 -4.37 -23.45
N MET A 95 -13.68 -4.25 -24.25
CA MET A 95 -13.62 -4.75 -25.62
C MET A 95 -13.34 -6.26 -25.72
N GLY A 96 -13.18 -6.95 -24.58
CA GLY A 96 -12.86 -8.38 -24.57
C GLY A 96 -11.39 -8.60 -24.89
N SER A 97 -10.52 -8.28 -23.93
CA SER A 97 -9.06 -8.40 -23.99
C SER A 97 -8.57 -9.57 -24.85
N THR A 98 -7.71 -9.27 -25.83
CA THR A 98 -7.12 -10.26 -26.75
C THR A 98 -5.59 -10.24 -26.64
N HIS A 99 -4.92 -11.15 -27.35
CA HIS A 99 -3.45 -11.15 -27.40
C HIS A 99 -2.87 -9.87 -28.01
N ASP A 100 -3.56 -9.29 -29.00
CA ASP A 100 -3.13 -8.05 -29.66
C ASP A 100 -3.44 -6.80 -28.83
N TYR A 101 -4.45 -6.88 -27.96
CA TYR A 101 -4.89 -5.80 -27.07
C TYR A 101 -5.06 -6.30 -25.63
N PRO A 102 -3.95 -6.68 -24.96
CA PRO A 102 -4.00 -7.19 -23.60
C PRO A 102 -4.26 -6.06 -22.60
N THR A 103 -4.96 -6.37 -21.51
CA THR A 103 -5.01 -5.50 -20.33
C THR A 103 -3.61 -5.36 -19.71
N LEU A 104 -3.38 -4.26 -18.99
CA LEU A 104 -2.18 -4.06 -18.18
C LEU A 104 -2.02 -5.16 -17.12
N SER A 105 -3.14 -5.68 -16.59
CA SER A 105 -3.14 -6.85 -15.70
C SER A 105 -2.55 -8.08 -16.39
N LEU A 106 -2.93 -8.38 -17.63
CA LEU A 106 -2.34 -9.49 -18.40
C LEU A 106 -0.87 -9.26 -18.74
N LEU A 107 -0.47 -8.01 -19.03
CA LEU A 107 0.94 -7.68 -19.26
C LEU A 107 1.80 -7.83 -18.01
N ALA A 108 1.24 -7.56 -16.83
CA ALA A 108 1.91 -7.70 -15.55
C ALA A 108 1.89 -9.13 -15.00
N ASP A 109 1.02 -10.00 -15.53
CA ASP A 109 0.83 -11.37 -15.04
C ASP A 109 2.13 -12.21 -15.07
N PRO A 110 2.92 -12.22 -16.16
CA PRO A 110 4.17 -12.99 -16.21
C PRO A 110 5.22 -12.51 -15.20
N LEU A 111 5.20 -11.21 -14.85
CA LEU A 111 6.10 -10.65 -13.84
C LEU A 111 5.76 -11.18 -12.44
N LEU A 112 4.48 -11.50 -12.20
CA LEU A 112 3.95 -11.95 -10.93
C LEU A 112 3.60 -13.45 -10.93
N ASP A 113 4.11 -14.22 -11.88
CA ASP A 113 3.79 -15.66 -11.97
C ASP A 113 4.40 -16.45 -10.80
N GLY A 114 5.63 -16.09 -10.43
CA GLY A 114 6.36 -16.75 -9.34
C GLY A 114 5.84 -16.40 -7.94
N TYR A 115 5.60 -17.43 -7.13
CA TYR A 115 5.21 -17.29 -5.71
C TYR A 115 6.12 -16.32 -4.93
N LEU A 116 7.44 -16.43 -5.10
CA LEU A 116 8.39 -15.58 -4.41
C LEU A 116 8.25 -14.12 -4.84
N VAL A 117 8.10 -13.85 -6.15
CA VAL A 117 7.95 -12.50 -6.67
C VAL A 117 6.66 -11.86 -6.18
N ARG A 118 5.54 -12.61 -6.18
CA ARG A 118 4.28 -12.14 -5.57
C ARG A 118 4.44 -11.82 -4.09
N SER A 119 5.07 -12.72 -3.34
CA SER A 119 5.28 -12.51 -1.90
C SER A 119 6.09 -11.24 -1.64
N LEU A 120 7.16 -11.01 -2.41
CA LEU A 120 7.97 -9.80 -2.32
C LEU A 120 7.18 -8.54 -2.73
N ALA A 121 6.35 -8.63 -3.78
CA ALA A 121 5.49 -7.53 -4.20
C ALA A 121 4.47 -7.16 -3.10
N TYR A 122 3.80 -8.15 -2.50
CA TYR A 122 2.91 -7.92 -1.35
C TYR A 122 3.65 -7.31 -0.17
N PHE A 123 4.84 -7.82 0.16
CA PHE A 123 5.64 -7.28 1.26
C PHE A 123 6.01 -5.81 1.03
N GLY A 124 6.49 -5.48 -0.17
CA GLY A 124 6.83 -4.11 -0.55
C GLY A 124 5.61 -3.19 -0.52
N TRP A 125 4.46 -3.66 -1.01
CA TRP A 125 3.20 -2.94 -0.96
C TRP A 125 2.74 -2.68 0.48
N LEU A 126 2.73 -3.70 1.35
CA LEU A 126 2.37 -3.55 2.77
C LEU A 126 3.30 -2.58 3.50
N ALA A 127 4.61 -2.73 3.33
CA ALA A 127 5.59 -1.88 3.99
C ALA A 127 5.49 -0.41 3.53
N GLY A 128 5.38 -0.21 2.20
CA GLY A 128 5.23 1.11 1.59
C GLY A 128 3.92 1.78 2.01
N PHE A 129 2.80 1.09 1.88
CA PHE A 129 1.48 1.60 2.22
C PHE A 129 1.37 1.93 3.71
N TRP A 130 1.90 1.09 4.60
CA TRP A 130 1.97 1.40 6.04
C TRP A 130 2.81 2.65 6.36
N GLY A 131 3.84 2.90 5.55
CA GLY A 131 4.64 4.10 5.62
C GLY A 131 3.85 5.35 5.23
N LEU A 132 2.94 5.24 4.26
CA LEU A 132 2.08 6.32 3.77
C LEU A 132 0.96 6.66 4.75
N VAL A 133 0.18 5.68 5.21
CA VAL A 133 -1.01 5.92 6.05
C VAL A 133 -0.65 6.54 7.42
N ARG A 134 0.60 6.39 7.88
CA ARG A 134 1.05 6.98 9.15
C ARG A 134 1.69 8.37 9.03
N ARG A 135 1.70 8.96 7.85
CA ARG A 135 1.97 10.40 7.67
C ARG A 135 0.66 11.15 7.83
#